data_AF-A0A2A9LWI3-F1
#
_entry.id   AF-A0A2A9LWI3-F1
#
_cell.length_a   1.000
_cell.length_b   1.000
_cell.length_c   1.000
_cell.angle_alpha   90.00
_cell.angle_beta   90.00
_cell.angle_gamma   90.00
#
_symmetry.space_group_name_H-M   'P 1'
#
loop_
_entity.id
_entity.type
_entity.pdbx_description
1 polymer ?
#
loop_
_entity_poly.entity_id
_entity_poly.type
_entity_poly.pdbx_seq_one_letter_code
_entity_poly.pdbx_strand_id
1 'polypeptide(L)' 'MVLGSYVELSHPDNSIPVNRFVTPLHIVPEWYFLAYYAVLKVIPSKTGGLLVFMFIKHVNEISTTIETYLVNITT' A
#
# COMPACT_ATOMS: atom_id res chain seq x y z
N MET A 1 -20.68 -20.67 0.33
CA MET A 1 -20.41 -19.22 0.32
C MET A 1 -19.85 -18.86 1.69
N VAL A 2 -18.54 -18.94 1.86
CA VAL A 2 -17.90 -18.84 3.19
C VAL A 2 -17.47 -17.40 3.44
N LEU A 3 -18.13 -16.74 4.38
CA LEU A 3 -17.79 -15.43 4.96
C LEU A 3 -16.53 -15.52 5.84
N GLY A 4 -15.38 -15.90 5.26
CA GLY A 4 -14.17 -16.23 6.06
C GLY A 4 -12.82 -15.70 5.55
N SER A 5 -12.70 -15.25 4.30
CA SER A 5 -11.38 -15.00 3.71
C SER A 5 -10.75 -13.63 4.02
N TYR A 6 -11.52 -12.64 4.48
CA TYR A 6 -10.98 -11.28 4.69
C TYR A 6 -10.24 -11.11 6.03
N VAL A 7 -10.54 -11.92 7.04
CA VAL A 7 -9.90 -11.84 8.36
C VAL A 7 -8.46 -12.36 8.32
N GLU A 8 -8.17 -13.35 7.47
CA GLU A 8 -6.85 -13.99 7.39
C GLU A 8 -5.74 -13.06 6.86
N LEU A 9 -6.11 -12.04 6.07
CA LEU A 9 -5.17 -11.09 5.49
C LEU A 9 -5.04 -9.79 6.26
N SER A 10 -5.92 -9.53 7.23
CA SER A 10 -5.88 -8.30 8.03
C SER A 10 -5.08 -8.49 9.31
N HIS A 11 -4.48 -7.41 9.80
CA HIS A 11 -3.73 -7.46 11.05
C HIS A 11 -4.68 -7.71 12.24
N PRO A 12 -4.38 -8.65 13.16
CA PRO A 12 -5.26 -8.97 14.28
C PRO A 12 -5.58 -7.77 15.16
N ASP A 13 -4.64 -6.84 15.32
CA ASP A 13 -4.82 -5.61 16.09
C ASP A 13 -5.94 -4.69 15.56
N ASN A 14 -6.35 -4.84 14.28
CA ASN A 14 -7.48 -4.10 13.72
C ASN A 14 -8.84 -4.53 14.29
N SER A 15 -8.90 -5.67 14.98
CA SER A 15 -10.13 -6.15 15.65
C SER A 15 -10.38 -5.50 17.01
N ILE A 16 -9.42 -4.72 17.52
CA ILE A 16 -9.52 -4.01 18.80
C ILE A 16 -10.09 -2.60 18.54
N PRO A 17 -11.03 -2.09 19.37
CA PRO A 17 -11.54 -0.74 19.20
C PRO A 17 -10.43 0.32 19.35
N VAL A 18 -10.50 1.38 18.53
CA VAL A 18 -9.44 2.39 18.45
C VAL A 18 -9.29 3.16 19.78
N ASN A 19 -8.06 3.32 20.25
CA ASN A 19 -7.73 4.16 21.40
C ASN A 19 -6.72 5.24 21.00
N ARG A 20 -7.09 6.50 21.19
CA ARG A 20 -6.29 7.67 20.77
C ARG A 20 -5.05 7.90 21.64
N PHE A 21 -5.02 7.34 22.84
CA PHE A 21 -3.94 7.53 23.82
C PHE A 21 -2.95 6.35 23.84
N VAL A 22 -3.21 5.29 23.07
CA VAL A 22 -2.37 4.08 23.06
C VAL A 22 -2.00 3.76 21.61
N THR A 23 -0.70 3.61 21.36
CA THR A 23 -0.19 3.10 20.08
C THR A 23 0.22 1.65 20.25
N PRO A 24 -0.29 0.71 19.43
CA PRO A 24 0.13 -0.69 19.50
C PRO A 24 1.61 -0.83 19.11
N LEU A 25 2.25 -1.89 19.61
CA LEU A 25 3.68 -2.12 19.45
C LEU A 25 4.10 -2.33 17.98
N HIS A 26 3.21 -2.92 17.17
CA HIS A 26 3.49 -3.26 15.77
C HIS A 26 2.42 -2.64 14.86
N ILE A 27 2.66 -1.40 14.43
CA ILE A 27 1.82 -0.69 13.44
C ILE A 27 2.44 -0.89 12.06
N VAL A 28 1.75 -1.66 11.21
CA VAL A 28 2.14 -1.92 9.83
C VAL A 28 0.91 -1.74 8.94
N PRO A 29 1.06 -1.14 7.75
CA PRO A 29 -0.06 -1.06 6.83
C PRO A 29 -0.41 -2.44 6.27
N GLU A 30 -1.58 -2.53 5.65
CA GLU A 30 -2.01 -3.75 4.95
C GLU A 30 -1.01 -4.18 3.88
N TRP A 31 -1.01 -5.48 3.56
CA TRP A 31 0.03 -6.15 2.76
C TRP A 31 0.30 -5.47 1.39
N TYR A 32 -0.73 -4.94 0.73
CA TYR A 32 -0.63 -4.26 -0.56
C TYR A 32 0.07 -2.89 -0.49
N PHE A 33 0.25 -2.33 0.71
CA PHE A 33 0.97 -1.06 0.92
C PHE A 33 2.41 -1.23 1.40
N LEU A 34 2.86 -2.47 1.68
CA LEU A 34 4.19 -2.72 2.24
C LEU A 34 5.34 -2.15 1.38
N ALA A 35 5.24 -2.26 0.06
CA ALA A 35 6.26 -1.74 -0.87
C ALA A 35 6.42 -0.21 -0.73
N TYR A 36 5.30 0.51 -0.66
CA TYR A 36 5.31 1.97 -0.49
C TYR A 36 5.77 2.39 0.90
N TYR A 37 5.37 1.65 1.94
CA TYR A 37 5.82 1.89 3.31
C TYR A 37 7.34 1.72 3.45
N ALA A 38 7.94 0.74 2.78
CA ALA A 38 9.38 0.55 2.76
C ALA A 38 10.11 1.76 2.14
N VAL A 39 9.61 2.29 1.02
CA VAL A 39 10.17 3.51 0.39
C VAL A 39 10.13 4.69 1.35
N LEU A 40 9.01 4.90 2.04
CA LEU A 40 8.87 5.98 3.02
C LEU A 40 9.77 5.80 4.24
N LYS A 41 10.06 4.56 4.65
CA LYS A 41 10.92 4.26 5.81
C LYS A 41 12.41 4.42 5.51
N VAL A 42 12.82 4.19 4.27
CA VAL A 42 14.22 4.32 3.83
C VAL A 42 14.64 5.79 3.72
N ILE A 43 13.70 6.69 3.40
CA ILE A 43 14.00 8.11 3.17
C ILE A 43 13.78 8.89 4.48
N PRO A 44 14.83 9.48 5.08
CA PRO A 44 14.71 10.17 6.38
C PRO A 44 13.97 11.52 6.29
N SER A 45 13.77 12.07 5.08
CA SER A 45 13.05 13.33 4.87
C SER A 45 11.55 13.09 4.60
N LYS A 46 10.68 13.80 5.31
CA LYS A 46 9.22 13.73 5.10
C LYS A 46 8.82 14.14 3.67
N THR A 47 9.29 15.30 3.21
CA THR A 47 8.92 15.83 1.89
C THR A 47 9.53 15.00 0.75
N GLY A 48 10.80 14.61 0.87
CA GLY A 48 11.45 13.78 -0.15
C GLY A 48 10.82 12.39 -0.26
N GLY A 49 10.44 11.78 0.86
CA GLY A 49 9.73 10.50 0.87
C GLY A 49 8.40 10.57 0.13
N LEU A 50 7.62 11.64 0.37
CA LEU A 50 6.34 11.86 -0.32
C LEU A 50 6.53 12.06 -1.84
N LEU A 51 7.53 12.85 -2.24
CA LEU A 51 7.82 13.09 -3.67
C LEU A 51 8.20 11.80 -4.39
N VAL A 52 9.07 10.98 -3.79
CA VAL A 52 9.47 9.69 -4.37
C VAL A 52 8.27 8.74 -4.44
N PHE A 53 7.44 8.69 -3.40
CA PHE A 53 6.21 7.91 -3.42
C PHE A 53 5.28 8.33 -4.58
N MET A 54 5.05 9.64 -4.76
CA MET A 54 4.21 10.16 -5.85
C MET A 54 4.79 9.83 -7.22
N PHE A 55 6.11 9.94 -7.37
CA PHE A 55 6.80 9.59 -8.61
C PHE A 55 6.62 8.11 -8.95
N ILE A 56 6.89 7.21 -8.00
CA ILE A 56 6.72 5.76 -8.19
C ILE A 56 5.28 5.41 -8.56
N LYS A 57 4.29 5.98 -7.85
CA LYS A 57 2.87 5.76 -8.16
C LYS A 57 2.54 6.17 -9.59
N HIS A 58 3.02 7.34 -10.02
CA HIS A 58 2.74 7.87 -11.35
C HIS A 58 3.39 7.05 -12.46
N VAL A 59 4.64 6.61 -12.26
CA VAL A 59 5.33 5.74 -13.22
C VAL A 59 4.60 4.40 -13.38
N ASN A 60 4.14 3.80 -12.28
CA ASN A 60 3.38 2.54 -12.34
C ASN A 60 2.05 2.70 -13.09
N GLU A 61 1.33 3.80 -12.87
CA GLU A 61 0.08 4.12 -13.57
C GLU A 61 0.30 4.27 -15.08
N ILE A 62 1.38 4.94 -15.50
CA ILE A 62 1.75 5.05 -16.91
C ILE A 62 2.06 3.68 -17.51
N SER A 63 2.84 2.83 -16.82
CA SER A 63 3.16 1.47 -17.30
C SER A 63 1.90 0.65 -17.58
N THR A 64 0.97 0.65 -16.62
CA THR A 64 -0.31 -0.08 -16.78
C THR A 64 -1.18 0.47 -17.91
N THR A 65 -1.11 1.77 -18.18
CA THR A 65 -1.85 2.41 -19.28
C THR A 65 -1.25 2.03 -20.63
N ILE A 66 0.08 1.97 -20.72
CA ILE A 66 0.77 1.56 -21.95
C ILE A 66 0.52 0.07 -22.23
N GLU A 67 0.66 -0.79 -21.22
CA GLU A 67 0.42 -2.23 -21.36
C GLU A 67 -0.99 -2.53 -21.83
N THR A 68 -2.01 -1.87 -21.26
CA THR A 68 -3.40 -2.04 -21.68
C THR A 68 -3.64 -1.53 -23.10
N TYR A 69 -3.03 -0.40 -23.47
CA TYR A 69 -3.09 0.10 -24.85
C TYR A 69 -2.45 -0.85 -25.86
N LEU A 70 -1.29 -1.41 -25.54
CA LEU A 70 -0.59 -2.37 -26.41
C LEU A 70 -1.39 -3.67 -26.59
N VAL A 71 -1.96 -4.20 -25.50
CA VAL A 71 -2.83 -5.39 -25.57
C VAL A 71 -4.03 -5.14 -26.49
N ASN A 72 -4.70 -3.99 -26.36
CA ASN A 72 -5.86 -3.63 -27.18
C ASN A 72 -5.56 -3.48 -28.68
N ILE A 73 -4.32 -3.19 -29.08
CA ILE A 73 -3.93 -3.11 -30.50
C ILE A 73 -3.64 -4.50 -31.08
N THR A 74 -3.20 -5.43 -30.23
CA THR A 74 -2.80 -6.79 -30.64
C THR A 74 -3.94 -7.81 -30.64
N THR A 75 -5.12 -7.43 -30.14
CA THR A 75 -6.35 -8.23 -30.11
C THR A 75 -7.40 -7.69 -31.06
#